data_AF-A0A4R5AAC9-F1
#
_entry.id   AF-A0A4R5AAC9-F1
#
_cell.length_a   1.000
_cell.length_b   1.000
_cell.length_c   1.000
_cell.angle_alpha   90.00
_cell.angle_beta   90.00
_cell.angle_gamma   90.00
#
_symmetry.space_group_name_H-M   'P 1'
#
loop_
_entity.id
_entity.type
_entity.pdbx_description
1 polymer ?
#
loop_
_entity_poly.entity_id
_entity_poly.type
_entity_poly.pdbx_seq_one_letter_code
_entity_poly.pdbx_strand_id
1 'polypeptide(L)' 'MLHDGVAGLPGRRRRDDLARRDRRILYLRFFKRWTQQEIADELGVTQMQVSRLLARVLGRLRTLVATAAPGRVDAR' A
#
# COMPACT_ATOMS: atom_id res chain seq x y z
N MET A 1 -10.14 -32.52 -32.33
CA MET A 1 -10.68 -33.04 -31.04
C MET A 1 -9.51 -33.26 -30.11
N LEU A 2 -9.36 -32.40 -29.10
CA LEU A 2 -9.02 -32.70 -27.70
C LEU A 2 -9.29 -31.39 -26.95
N HIS A 3 -10.40 -31.38 -26.21
CA HIS A 3 -10.70 -30.35 -25.22
C HIS A 3 -9.82 -30.62 -24.02
N ASP A 4 -9.05 -29.63 -23.57
CA ASP A 4 -8.67 -29.55 -22.17
C ASP A 4 -8.74 -28.11 -21.71
N GLY A 5 -9.84 -27.82 -21.00
CA GLY A 5 -9.99 -26.62 -20.21
C GLY A 5 -9.24 -26.79 -18.89
N VAL A 6 -8.47 -25.78 -18.52
CA VAL A 6 -8.15 -25.49 -17.12
C VAL A 6 -8.16 -23.98 -16.90
N ALA A 7 -9.31 -23.54 -16.38
CA ALA A 7 -9.50 -22.54 -15.34
C ALA A 7 -8.56 -21.31 -15.33
N GLY A 8 -9.16 -20.14 -15.56
CA GLY A 8 -8.58 -18.88 -15.16
C GLY A 8 -8.29 -18.82 -13.66
N LEU A 9 -7.14 -18.27 -13.30
CA LEU A 9 -6.89 -17.71 -11.97
C LEU A 9 -6.29 -16.30 -12.07
N PRO A 10 -7.10 -15.25 -12.33
CA PRO A 10 -6.61 -13.88 -12.28
C PRO A 10 -6.71 -13.35 -10.83
N GLY A 11 -5.93 -13.92 -9.91
CA GLY A 11 -6.02 -13.57 -8.48
C GLY A 11 -4.89 -12.71 -7.92
N ARG A 12 -3.67 -12.78 -8.50
CA ARG A 12 -2.48 -12.18 -7.88
C ARG A 12 -2.20 -10.73 -8.30
N ARG A 13 -2.49 -10.37 -9.56
CA ARG A 13 -2.13 -9.05 -10.13
C ARG A 13 -2.73 -7.87 -9.35
N ARG A 14 -4.01 -7.98 -8.91
CA ARG A 14 -4.70 -6.89 -8.17
C ARG A 14 -4.06 -6.55 -6.82
N ARG A 15 -3.46 -7.53 -6.12
CA ARG A 15 -2.78 -7.27 -4.84
C ARG A 15 -1.46 -6.54 -5.05
N ASP A 16 -0.71 -6.94 -6.07
CA ASP A 16 0.59 -6.35 -6.40
C ASP A 16 0.46 -4.90 -6.91
N ASP A 17 -0.59 -4.61 -7.67
CA ASP A 17 -0.93 -3.25 -8.12
C ASP A 17 -1.26 -2.32 -6.94
N LEU A 18 -1.98 -2.84 -5.95
CA LEU A 18 -2.30 -2.09 -4.73
C LEU A 18 -1.03 -1.80 -3.92
N ALA A 19 -0.12 -2.78 -3.81
CA ALA A 19 1.17 -2.59 -3.14
C ALA A 19 2.07 -1.56 -3.86
N ARG A 20 2.01 -1.46 -5.19
CA ARG A 20 2.68 -0.39 -5.95
C ARG A 20 2.08 0.99 -5.67
N ARG A 21 0.75 1.12 -5.70
CA ARG A 21 0.06 2.38 -5.37
C ARG A 21 0.32 2.83 -3.93
N ASP A 22 0.28 1.91 -2.97
CA ASP A 22 0.56 2.19 -1.56
C ASP A 22 1.96 2.79 -1.37
N ARG A 23 2.99 2.17 -1.99
CA ARG A 23 4.37 2.68 -1.94
C ARG A 23 4.53 4.04 -2.61
N ARG A 24 3.87 4.27 -3.75
CA ARG A 24 3.91 5.56 -4.45
C ARG A 24 3.30 6.68 -3.59
N ILE A 25 2.15 6.44 -2.96
CA ILE A 25 1.49 7.43 -2.08
C ILE A 25 2.39 7.78 -0.89
N LEU A 26 3.01 6.78 -0.25
CA LEU A 26 3.96 7.02 0.85
C LEU A 26 5.16 7.86 0.40
N TYR A 27 5.72 7.54 -0.76
CA TYR A 27 6.85 8.28 -1.32
C TYR A 27 6.49 9.76 -1.56
N LEU A 28 5.37 10.01 -2.24
CA LEU A 28 4.91 11.38 -2.50
C LEU A 28 4.64 12.13 -1.19
N ARG A 29 3.99 11.47 -0.22
CA ARG A 29 3.62 12.13 1.04
C ARG A 29 4.81 12.45 1.93
N PHE A 30 5.69 11.47 2.17
CA PHE A 30 6.72 11.58 3.21
C PHE A 30 8.07 12.01 2.66
N PHE A 31 8.43 11.58 1.44
CA PHE A 31 9.70 11.93 0.83
C PHE A 31 9.61 13.22 0.03
N LYS A 32 8.55 13.37 -0.80
CA LYS A 32 8.33 14.59 -1.59
C LYS A 32 7.54 15.69 -0.85
N ARG A 33 7.00 15.38 0.34
CA ARG A 33 6.22 16.31 1.19
C ARG A 33 4.96 16.88 0.50
N TRP A 34 4.43 16.19 -0.51
CA TRP A 34 3.22 16.63 -1.18
C TRP A 34 2.01 16.58 -0.24
N THR A 35 1.12 17.56 -0.40
CA THR A 35 -0.20 17.59 0.23
C THR A 35 -1.06 16.44 -0.29
N GLN A 36 -2.11 16.09 0.46
CA GLN A 36 -3.04 15.06 0.01
C GLN A 36 -3.81 15.48 -1.25
N GLN A 37 -3.97 16.79 -1.48
CA GLN A 37 -4.58 17.32 -2.69
C GLN A 37 -3.65 17.16 -3.89
N GLU A 38 -2.38 17.54 -3.78
CA GLU A 38 -1.39 17.34 -4.86
C GLU A 38 -1.23 15.86 -5.25
N ILE A 39 -1.30 14.96 -4.27
CA ILE A 39 -1.29 13.50 -4.52
C ILE A 39 -2.58 13.05 -5.21
N ALA A 40 -3.73 13.61 -4.83
CA ALA A 40 -5.01 13.32 -5.45
C ALA A 40 -5.03 13.73 -6.93
N ASP A 41 -4.53 14.93 -7.21
CA ASP A 41 -4.44 15.48 -8.56
C ASP A 41 -3.52 14.62 -9.45
N GLU A 42 -2.34 14.24 -8.97
CA GLU A 42 -1.39 13.35 -9.67
C GLU A 42 -1.98 11.95 -9.97
N LEU A 43 -2.79 11.42 -9.06
CA LEU A 43 -3.30 10.05 -9.17
C LEU A 43 -4.68 9.97 -9.82
N GLY A 44 -5.29 11.11 -10.16
CA GLY A 44 -6.65 11.18 -10.73
C GLY A 44 -7.72 10.64 -9.78
N VAL A 45 -7.59 10.91 -8.48
CA VAL A 45 -8.53 10.48 -7.43
C VAL A 45 -8.87 11.65 -6.51
N THR A 46 -9.85 11.47 -5.63
CA THR A 46 -10.19 12.51 -4.65
C THR A 46 -9.21 12.52 -3.46
N GLN A 47 -9.03 13.68 -2.83
CA GLN A 47 -8.25 13.82 -1.59
C GLN A 47 -8.78 12.89 -0.47
N MET A 48 -10.10 12.68 -0.40
CA MET A 48 -10.71 11.73 0.53
C MET A 48 -10.26 10.29 0.28
N GLN A 49 -10.15 9.87 -0.99
CA GLN A 49 -9.61 8.55 -1.34
C GLN A 49 -8.13 8.43 -0.94
N VAL A 50 -7.32 9.48 -1.15
CA VAL A 50 -5.92 9.51 -0.69
C VAL A 50 -5.82 9.40 0.84
N SER A 51 -6.64 10.14 1.57
CA SER A 51 -6.70 10.08 3.04
C SER A 51 -6.99 8.68 3.55
N ARG A 52 -8.02 8.01 3.00
CA ARG A 52 -8.37 6.63 3.35
C ARG A 52 -7.25 5.63 3.03
N LEU A 53 -6.58 5.80 1.89
CA LEU A 53 -5.45 4.95 1.51
C LEU A 53 -4.27 5.13 2.47
N LEU A 54 -3.89 6.37 2.79
CA LEU A 54 -2.84 6.66 3.76
C LEU A 54 -3.15 6.04 5.13
N ALA A 55 -4.36 6.24 5.65
CA ALA A 55 -4.77 5.68 6.93
C ALA A 55 -4.66 4.14 6.95
N ARG A 56 -5.11 3.47 5.88
CA ARG A 56 -5.02 2.00 5.74
C ARG A 56 -3.58 1.52 5.68
N VAL A 57 -2.71 2.19 4.92
CA VAL A 57 -1.30 1.81 4.77
C VAL A 57 -0.56 2.02 6.09
N LEU A 58 -0.72 3.17 6.73
CA LEU A 58 -0.11 3.48 8.02
C LEU A 58 -0.60 2.54 9.13
N GLY A 59 -1.88 2.18 9.13
CA GLY A 59 -2.42 1.19 10.06
C GLY A 59 -1.72 -0.16 9.93
N ARG A 60 -1.52 -0.64 8.70
CA ARG A 60 -0.76 -1.89 8.44
C ARG A 60 0.69 -1.78 8.89
N LEU A 61 1.37 -0.67 8.58
CA LEU A 61 2.76 -0.46 9.01
C LEU A 61 2.88 -0.44 10.54
N ARG A 62 1.93 0.21 11.24
CA ARG A 62 1.90 0.24 12.70
C ARG A 62 1.75 -1.17 13.29
N THR A 63 0.87 -2.00 12.73
CA THR A 63 0.73 -3.40 13.15
C THR A 63 2.02 -4.17 12.91
N LEU A 64 2.65 -4.02 11.73
CA LEU A 64 3.90 -4.73 11.42
C LEU A 64 5.03 -4.35 12.39
N VAL A 65 5.18 -3.07 12.70
CA VAL A 65 6.15 -2.58 13.69
C VAL A 65 5.79 -3.02 15.11
N ALA A 66 4.51 -3.12 15.47
CA ALA A 66 4.11 -3.63 16.78
C ALA A 66 4.33 -5.15 16.92
N THR A 67 4.21 -5.89 15.82
CA THR A 67 4.37 -7.36 15.80
C THR A 67 5.85 -7.77 15.72
N ALA A 68 6.66 -6.99 15.00
CA ALA A 68 8.10 -7.04 15.11
C ALA A 68 8.47 -6.40 16.45
N ALA A 69 8.43 -7.17 17.54
CA ALA A 69 8.66 -6.70 18.91
C ALA A 69 9.72 -5.59 18.93
N PRO A 70 9.44 -4.41 19.55
CA PRO A 70 10.46 -3.40 19.72
C PRO A 70 11.63 -4.09 20.39
N GLY A 71 12.79 -4.02 19.74
CA GLY A 71 13.96 -4.80 20.10
C GLY A 71 14.13 -4.82 21.60
N ARG A 72 14.32 -6.03 22.13
CA ARG A 72 15.10 -6.28 23.32
C ARG A 72 16.29 -5.32 23.24
N VAL A 73 16.23 -4.21 23.99
CA VAL A 73 17.39 -3.37 24.24
C VAL A 73 18.22 -4.26 25.16
N ASP A 74 18.98 -5.17 24.56
CA ASP A 74 19.91 -6.02 25.28
C ASP A 74 20.84 -5.06 26.03
N ALA A 75 20.68 -5.09 27.35
CA ALA A 75 21.44 -4.29 28.29
C ALA A 75 22.94 -4.48 28.04
N ARG A 76 23.65 -3.36 27.96
CA ARG A 76 25.06 -3.28 28.33
C ARG A 76 25.23 -2.12 29.30
#